data_AF-A0A2E4ZNV6-F1
#
_entry.id   AF-A0A2E4ZNV6-F1
#
_cell.length_a   1.000
_cell.length_b   1.000
_cell.length_c   1.000
_cell.angle_alpha   90.00
_cell.angle_beta   90.00
_cell.angle_gamma   90.00
#
_symmetry.space_group_name_H-M   'P 1'
#
loop_
_entity.id
_entity.type
_entity.pdbx_description
1 polymer ?
#
loop_
_entity_poly.entity_id
_entity_poly.type
_entity_poly.pdbx_seq_one_letter_code
_entity_poly.pdbx_strand_id
1 'polypeptide(L)'
;MKEELFEGFFSGGAEFWIGKVVDIESQRSTAQGFSWGWRYKVRIFGTYSNSDNIEDKDCHTAMVMLGVTDGSGGAGRTRAVRITQHDIVFGLFMAPDQNFPVIMGVLGRTKKTRNFGGKFGVLTGFTKNLIRGLTENQESNECDSVNIPKVTQNSKKGDGVGREVNQGQLEQMGESTTESNVNTRREPEGSTQFDTEGLDQNEINQAVAEEKDFISAQGGDYSNSNVINETENNDENALEIF
;
A
#
# COMPACT_ATOMS: atom_id res chain seq x y z
N MET A 1 19.50 -30.94 -30.20
CA MET A 1 19.12 -30.04 -29.08
C MET A 1 20.20 -29.88 -28.00
N LYS A 2 20.64 -30.93 -27.27
CA LYS A 2 21.70 -30.76 -26.23
C LYS A 2 23.08 -30.44 -26.82
N GLU A 3 23.47 -31.13 -27.89
CA GLU A 3 24.77 -30.93 -28.55
C GLU A 3 24.83 -29.57 -29.25
N GLU A 4 23.77 -29.18 -29.97
CA GLU A 4 23.70 -27.89 -30.69
C GLU A 4 23.71 -26.66 -29.77
N LEU A 5 23.09 -26.75 -28.58
CA LEU A 5 23.13 -25.65 -27.60
C LEU A 5 24.55 -25.46 -27.05
N PHE A 6 25.24 -26.57 -26.76
CA PHE A 6 26.57 -26.55 -26.16
C PHE A 6 27.65 -26.14 -27.16
N GLU A 7 27.61 -26.67 -28.37
CA GLU A 7 28.52 -26.25 -29.46
C GLU A 7 28.19 -24.83 -29.91
N GLY A 8 26.92 -24.46 -30.13
CA GLY A 8 26.55 -23.11 -30.55
C GLY A 8 26.98 -22.02 -29.56
N PHE A 9 26.75 -22.23 -28.26
CA PHE A 9 27.04 -21.22 -27.24
C PHE A 9 28.54 -21.10 -26.91
N PHE A 10 29.25 -22.22 -26.71
CA PHE A 10 30.65 -22.20 -26.27
C PHE A 10 31.67 -22.28 -27.42
N SER A 11 31.30 -22.78 -28.59
CA SER A 11 32.20 -22.86 -29.75
C SER A 11 31.88 -21.85 -30.86
N GLY A 12 30.60 -21.46 -31.03
CA GLY A 12 30.15 -20.46 -32.00
C GLY A 12 30.24 -19.00 -31.53
N GLY A 13 30.51 -18.79 -30.23
CA GLY A 13 30.59 -17.47 -29.60
C GLY A 13 29.23 -16.97 -29.11
N ALA A 14 29.21 -16.35 -27.93
CA ALA A 14 28.00 -15.77 -27.38
C ALA A 14 27.61 -14.51 -28.16
N GLU A 15 26.44 -14.53 -28.80
CA GLU A 15 25.90 -13.35 -29.49
C GLU A 15 25.17 -12.44 -28.49
N PHE A 16 25.66 -11.20 -28.38
CA PHE A 16 25.06 -10.17 -27.54
C PHE A 16 24.05 -9.35 -28.32
N TRP A 17 23.03 -8.88 -27.61
CA TRP A 17 22.02 -8.00 -28.18
C TRP A 17 21.68 -6.87 -27.20
N ILE A 18 21.21 -5.78 -27.79
CA ILE A 18 20.62 -4.66 -27.07
C ILE A 18 19.20 -4.47 -27.60
N GLY A 19 18.28 -4.17 -26.70
CA GLY A 19 16.88 -4.01 -27.09
C GLY A 19 16.11 -3.15 -26.11
N LYS A 20 14.87 -2.91 -26.47
CA LYS A 20 13.92 -2.13 -25.68
C LYS A 20 12.82 -3.03 -25.18
N VAL A 21 12.43 -2.89 -23.92
CA VAL A 21 11.21 -3.52 -23.39
C VAL A 21 9.98 -2.86 -23.99
N VAL A 22 9.06 -3.68 -24.47
CA VAL A 22 7.82 -3.24 -25.13
C VAL A 22 6.86 -2.59 -24.11
N ASP A 23 5.82 -1.91 -24.58
CA ASP A 23 4.75 -1.40 -23.72
C ASP A 23 4.04 -2.52 -22.92
N ILE A 24 3.51 -2.19 -21.75
CA ILE A 24 2.85 -3.16 -20.86
C ILE A 24 1.55 -3.70 -21.45
N GLU A 25 0.84 -2.93 -22.28
CA GLU A 25 -0.43 -3.36 -22.86
C GLU A 25 -0.24 -4.55 -23.81
N SER A 26 0.86 -4.53 -24.57
CA SER A 26 1.26 -5.66 -25.43
C SER A 26 1.77 -6.88 -24.65
N GLN A 27 2.00 -6.73 -23.34
CA GLN A 27 2.51 -7.76 -22.43
C GLN A 27 1.48 -8.23 -21.42
N ARG A 28 0.20 -7.88 -21.59
CA ARG A 28 -0.83 -8.11 -20.57
C ARG A 28 -0.93 -9.57 -20.10
N SER A 29 -0.85 -10.54 -21.01
CA SER A 29 -0.86 -11.97 -20.65
C SER A 29 0.33 -12.34 -19.76
N THR A 30 1.51 -11.82 -20.08
CA THR A 30 2.73 -12.03 -19.29
C THR A 30 2.67 -11.31 -17.94
N ALA A 31 2.19 -10.08 -17.92
CA ALA A 31 2.09 -9.24 -16.72
C ALA A 31 1.04 -9.72 -15.72
N GLN A 32 -0.02 -10.41 -16.18
CA GLN A 32 -1.09 -10.97 -15.34
C GLN A 32 -0.73 -12.33 -14.71
N GLY A 33 0.54 -12.77 -14.79
CA GLY A 33 1.02 -13.98 -14.11
C GLY A 33 0.82 -15.28 -14.90
N PHE A 34 0.40 -15.21 -16.17
CA PHE A 34 0.31 -16.40 -17.03
C PHE A 34 1.64 -16.79 -17.68
N SER A 35 2.76 -16.15 -17.32
CA SER A 35 4.08 -16.44 -17.87
C SER A 35 4.92 -17.31 -16.95
N TRP A 36 5.73 -18.17 -17.56
CA TRP A 36 6.73 -18.95 -16.85
C TRP A 36 7.96 -18.09 -16.53
N GLY A 37 8.13 -17.78 -15.25
CA GLY A 37 9.24 -16.97 -14.73
C GLY A 37 9.14 -15.49 -15.10
N TRP A 38 10.23 -14.76 -14.85
CA TRP A 38 10.34 -13.35 -15.21
C TRP A 38 10.69 -13.24 -16.70
N ARG A 39 9.68 -12.94 -17.53
CA ARG A 39 9.86 -12.70 -18.96
C ARG A 39 9.26 -11.38 -19.38
N TYR A 40 9.88 -10.75 -20.37
CA TYR A 40 9.40 -9.50 -20.95
C TYR A 40 9.44 -9.59 -22.48
N LYS A 41 8.49 -8.94 -23.15
CA LYS A 41 8.59 -8.74 -24.60
C LYS A 41 9.61 -7.66 -24.88
N VAL A 42 10.55 -7.97 -25.77
CA VAL A 42 11.67 -7.11 -26.12
C VAL A 42 11.75 -6.92 -27.62
N ARG A 43 11.95 -5.67 -28.01
CA ARG A 43 12.27 -5.29 -29.39
C ARG A 43 13.78 -5.11 -29.49
N ILE A 44 14.43 -6.15 -30.01
CA ILE A 44 15.88 -6.23 -30.22
C ILE A 44 16.31 -5.30 -31.37
N PHE A 45 17.35 -4.51 -31.15
CA PHE A 45 17.90 -3.62 -32.16
C PHE A 45 18.70 -4.43 -33.19
N GLY A 46 18.54 -4.13 -34.48
CA GLY A 46 19.18 -4.87 -35.57
C GLY A 46 18.32 -6.00 -36.12
N THR A 47 17.64 -6.78 -35.25
CA THR A 47 16.66 -7.78 -35.68
C THR A 47 15.36 -7.14 -36.16
N TYR A 48 14.91 -6.11 -35.43
CA TYR A 48 13.73 -5.32 -35.78
C TYR A 48 14.13 -3.99 -36.41
N SER A 49 13.20 -3.36 -37.13
CA SER A 49 13.38 -2.05 -37.74
C SER A 49 12.27 -1.09 -37.31
N ASN A 50 12.54 0.22 -37.36
CA ASN A 50 11.52 1.22 -37.02
C ASN A 50 10.38 1.24 -38.04
N SER A 51 10.66 0.77 -39.27
CA SER A 51 9.72 0.68 -40.38
C SER A 51 9.22 -0.74 -40.65
N ASP A 52 9.46 -1.70 -39.74
CA ASP A 52 8.93 -3.05 -39.92
C ASP A 52 7.39 -3.09 -39.76
N ASN A 53 6.76 -4.16 -40.24
CA ASN A 53 5.32 -4.38 -40.05
C ASN A 53 5.01 -5.23 -38.79
N ILE A 54 6.00 -5.43 -37.92
CA ILE A 54 5.89 -6.31 -36.77
C ILE A 54 5.31 -5.50 -35.61
N GLU A 55 4.23 -6.02 -35.03
CA GLU A 55 3.60 -5.44 -33.86
C GLU A 55 4.37 -5.79 -32.58
N ASP A 56 4.21 -4.95 -31.58
CA ASP A 56 4.87 -5.09 -30.27
C ASP A 56 4.48 -6.39 -29.54
N LYS A 57 3.28 -6.93 -29.82
CA LYS A 57 2.82 -8.23 -29.33
C LYS A 57 3.58 -9.43 -29.95
N ASP A 58 4.12 -9.27 -31.15
CA ASP A 58 4.80 -10.34 -31.90
C ASP A 58 6.33 -10.28 -31.73
N CYS A 59 6.81 -9.36 -30.89
CA CYS A 59 8.21 -9.29 -30.52
C CYS A 59 8.69 -10.49 -29.69
N HIS A 60 10.00 -10.74 -29.76
CA HIS A 60 10.68 -11.75 -28.96
C HIS A 60 10.33 -11.62 -27.48
N THR A 61 10.19 -12.76 -26.82
CA THR A 61 9.97 -12.82 -25.38
C THR A 61 11.26 -13.26 -24.72
N ALA A 62 11.91 -12.39 -23.96
CA ALA A 62 13.17 -12.67 -23.28
C ALA A 62 12.98 -13.03 -21.81
N MET A 63 13.80 -13.94 -21.28
CA MET A 63 13.86 -14.27 -19.86
C MET A 63 14.86 -13.38 -19.14
N VAL A 64 14.59 -13.00 -17.89
CA VAL A 64 15.53 -12.22 -17.08
C VAL A 64 16.50 -13.15 -16.36
N MET A 65 17.80 -12.90 -16.52
CA MET A 65 18.82 -13.47 -15.67
C MET A 65 18.86 -12.70 -14.35
N LEU A 66 18.57 -13.37 -13.24
CA LEU A 66 18.67 -12.78 -11.91
C LEU A 66 20.13 -12.69 -11.47
N GLY A 67 20.48 -11.60 -10.80
CA GLY A 67 21.80 -11.45 -10.20
C GLY A 67 21.98 -12.41 -9.02
N VAL A 68 23.24 -12.68 -8.68
CA VAL A 68 23.59 -13.56 -7.54
C VAL A 68 23.04 -13.05 -6.20
N THR A 69 22.74 -11.75 -6.09
CA THR A 69 22.18 -11.10 -4.90
C THR A 69 20.66 -11.04 -4.88
N ASP A 70 19.99 -11.37 -5.99
CA ASP A 70 18.53 -11.29 -6.09
C ASP A 70 17.85 -12.57 -5.60
N GLY A 71 18.61 -13.67 -5.54
CA GLY A 71 18.12 -14.98 -5.09
C GLY A 71 17.31 -15.70 -6.17
N SER A 72 17.47 -17.03 -6.25
CA SER A 72 16.81 -17.85 -7.27
C SER A 72 15.33 -18.14 -6.99
N GLY A 73 14.81 -17.70 -5.84
CA GLY A 73 13.54 -18.13 -5.27
C GLY A 73 13.59 -19.45 -4.50
N GLY A 74 14.70 -20.19 -4.60
CA GLY A 74 14.93 -21.38 -3.79
C GLY A 74 14.90 -21.08 -2.29
N ALA A 75 14.18 -21.91 -1.52
CA ALA A 75 13.99 -21.74 -0.07
C ALA A 75 13.47 -20.33 0.32
N GLY A 76 12.59 -19.75 -0.50
CA GLY A 76 11.95 -18.46 -0.23
C GLY A 76 12.85 -17.24 -0.44
N ARG A 77 14.06 -17.41 -1.01
CA ARG A 77 14.98 -16.29 -1.30
C ARG A 77 14.61 -15.64 -2.63
N THR A 78 13.58 -14.80 -2.63
CA THR A 78 13.08 -14.10 -3.81
C THR A 78 13.35 -12.60 -3.74
N ARG A 79 13.55 -11.99 -4.90
CA ARG A 79 13.45 -10.55 -5.12
C ARG A 79 12.68 -10.29 -6.40
N ALA A 80 11.85 -9.24 -6.40
CA ALA A 80 11.14 -8.80 -7.60
C ALA A 80 12.09 -8.11 -8.58
N VAL A 81 11.90 -8.38 -9.87
CA VAL A 81 12.63 -7.73 -10.96
C VAL A 81 12.16 -6.28 -11.09
N ARG A 82 13.10 -5.34 -11.21
CA ARG A 82 12.84 -3.89 -11.33
C ARG A 82 13.01 -3.40 -12.76
N ILE A 83 12.30 -4.03 -13.70
CA ILE A 83 12.26 -3.65 -15.10
C ILE A 83 10.88 -3.10 -15.42
N THR A 84 10.86 -1.95 -16.09
CA THR A 84 9.66 -1.25 -16.52
C THR A 84 9.56 -1.26 -18.04
N GLN A 85 8.38 -0.88 -18.55
CA GLN A 85 8.22 -0.70 -19.99
C GLN A 85 9.21 0.33 -20.52
N HIS A 86 9.65 0.12 -21.77
CA HIS A 86 10.57 1.01 -22.49
C HIS A 86 11.96 1.16 -21.85
N ASP A 87 12.33 0.30 -20.91
CA ASP A 87 13.71 0.20 -20.46
C ASP A 87 14.59 -0.37 -21.57
N ILE A 88 15.81 0.13 -21.66
CA ILE A 88 16.81 -0.42 -22.57
C ILE A 88 17.56 -1.52 -21.82
N VAL A 89 17.57 -2.71 -22.41
CA VAL A 89 18.13 -3.92 -21.84
C VAL A 89 19.26 -4.43 -22.71
N PHE A 90 20.23 -5.03 -22.04
CA PHE A 90 21.35 -5.72 -22.67
C PHE A 90 21.24 -7.20 -22.34
N GLY A 91 21.55 -8.05 -23.31
CA GLY A 91 21.35 -9.48 -23.19
C GLY A 91 22.23 -10.30 -24.11
N LEU A 92 22.05 -11.62 -24.02
CA LEU A 92 22.69 -12.61 -24.88
C LEU A 92 21.65 -13.58 -25.44
N PHE A 93 21.97 -14.22 -26.56
CA PHE A 93 21.20 -15.35 -27.06
C PHE A 93 21.81 -16.65 -26.52
N MET A 94 21.00 -17.50 -25.88
CA MET A 94 21.46 -18.83 -25.46
C MET A 94 21.36 -19.86 -26.57
N ALA A 95 20.56 -19.61 -27.61
CA ALA A 95 20.38 -20.51 -28.73
C ALA A 95 20.98 -19.89 -30.00
N PRO A 96 21.60 -20.71 -30.88
CA PRO A 96 22.28 -20.22 -32.08
C PRO A 96 21.31 -19.64 -33.13
N ASP A 97 20.02 -19.94 -33.02
CA ASP A 97 18.95 -19.46 -33.89
C ASP A 97 18.30 -18.15 -33.40
N GLN A 98 18.89 -17.50 -32.39
CA GLN A 98 18.38 -16.28 -31.75
C GLN A 98 16.98 -16.42 -31.10
N ASN A 99 16.42 -17.63 -30.99
CA ASN A 99 15.07 -17.83 -30.45
C ASN A 99 15.00 -17.74 -28.92
N PHE A 100 16.14 -17.83 -28.23
CA PHE A 100 16.20 -17.76 -26.77
C PHE A 100 17.02 -16.56 -26.26
N PRO A 101 16.44 -15.34 -26.28
CA PRO A 101 17.07 -14.16 -25.70
C PRO A 101 16.97 -14.15 -24.17
N VAL A 102 18.07 -13.80 -23.51
CA VAL A 102 18.18 -13.62 -22.06
C VAL A 102 18.65 -12.22 -21.74
N ILE A 103 17.90 -11.51 -20.90
CA ILE A 103 18.26 -10.18 -20.38
C ILE A 103 19.30 -10.36 -19.28
N MET A 104 20.47 -9.75 -19.45
CA MET A 104 21.57 -9.75 -18.50
C MET A 104 21.57 -8.50 -17.60
N GLY A 105 21.09 -7.38 -18.14
CA GLY A 105 21.12 -6.12 -17.42
C GLY A 105 20.27 -5.05 -18.09
N VAL A 106 20.13 -3.93 -17.39
CA VAL A 106 19.34 -2.77 -17.82
C VAL A 106 20.27 -1.57 -17.85
N LEU A 107 20.18 -0.77 -18.91
CA LEU A 107 20.88 0.51 -18.98
C LEU A 107 20.08 1.57 -18.22
N GLY A 108 20.73 2.22 -17.25
CA GLY A 108 20.12 3.25 -16.43
C GLY A 108 19.65 4.44 -17.27
N ARG A 109 18.44 4.93 -17.00
CA ARG A 109 17.93 6.17 -17.59
C ARG A 109 18.65 7.39 -17.02
N THR A 110 18.86 8.38 -17.88
CA THR A 110 19.48 9.66 -17.54
C THR A 110 18.40 10.74 -17.41
N LYS A 111 18.67 11.85 -16.71
CA LYS A 111 17.80 13.04 -16.67
C LYS A 111 17.61 13.66 -18.06
N LYS A 112 18.54 13.38 -18.98
CA LYS A 112 18.46 13.79 -20.39
C LYS A 112 17.71 12.81 -21.27
N THR A 113 17.28 11.65 -20.76
CA THR A 113 16.46 10.71 -21.51
C THR A 113 15.15 11.41 -21.87
N ARG A 114 14.98 11.73 -23.15
CA ARG A 114 13.77 12.38 -23.66
C ARG A 114 12.80 11.33 -24.13
N ASN A 115 11.53 11.57 -23.85
CA ASN A 115 10.46 10.78 -24.44
C ASN A 115 10.40 11.11 -25.93
N PHE A 116 10.62 10.11 -26.78
CA PHE A 116 10.42 10.24 -28.22
C PHE A 116 9.61 9.06 -28.72
N GLY A 117 8.74 9.34 -29.71
CA GLY A 117 7.86 8.33 -30.28
C GLY A 117 8.59 7.36 -31.21
N GLY A 118 7.86 6.35 -31.67
CA GLY A 118 8.36 5.32 -32.58
C GLY A 118 8.62 3.99 -31.87
N LYS A 119 8.89 2.94 -32.67
CA LYS A 119 9.02 1.56 -32.15
C LYS A 119 10.20 1.42 -31.20
N PHE A 120 11.28 2.16 -31.47
CA PHE A 120 12.46 2.24 -30.63
C PHE A 120 12.48 3.44 -29.67
N GLY A 121 11.38 4.20 -29.62
CA GLY A 121 11.21 5.34 -28.72
C GLY A 121 11.35 4.93 -27.26
N VAL A 122 12.15 5.66 -26.48
CA VAL A 122 12.13 5.54 -25.02
C VAL A 122 10.97 6.41 -24.54
N LEU A 123 10.02 5.82 -23.83
CA LEU A 123 8.88 6.51 -23.20
C LEU A 123 8.93 6.28 -21.69
N THR A 124 7.93 6.83 -21.00
CA THR A 124 7.78 6.70 -19.54
C THR A 124 7.59 5.22 -19.12
N GLY A 125 8.22 4.85 -18.00
CA GLY A 125 8.02 3.57 -17.32
C GLY A 125 6.74 3.51 -16.49
N PHE A 126 6.07 4.65 -16.27
CA PHE A 126 4.77 4.70 -15.61
C PHE A 126 3.68 4.11 -16.50
N THR A 127 2.76 3.37 -15.88
CA THR A 127 1.65 2.71 -16.56
C THR A 127 0.34 3.18 -15.96
N LYS A 128 -0.80 2.80 -16.54
CA LYS A 128 -2.12 3.08 -15.94
C LYS A 128 -2.23 2.59 -14.48
N ASN A 129 -1.51 1.52 -14.14
CA ASN A 129 -1.53 0.92 -12.80
C ASN A 129 -0.35 1.37 -11.93
N LEU A 130 0.67 2.00 -12.53
CA LEU A 130 1.85 2.51 -11.84
C LEU A 130 1.88 4.02 -12.00
N ILE A 131 1.22 4.71 -11.08
CA ILE A 131 1.10 6.18 -11.08
C ILE A 131 2.32 6.86 -10.47
N ARG A 132 2.50 8.13 -10.83
CA ARG A 132 3.55 9.00 -10.30
C ARG A 132 3.34 9.25 -8.81
N GLY A 133 4.45 9.24 -8.06
CA GLY A 133 4.45 9.63 -6.66
C GLY A 133 4.44 11.15 -6.48
N LEU A 134 4.46 11.58 -5.21
CA LEU A 134 4.47 13.01 -4.84
C LEU A 134 5.74 13.74 -5.31
N THR A 135 6.86 13.02 -5.47
CA THR A 135 8.18 13.57 -5.80
C THR A 135 8.45 13.65 -7.31
N GLU A 136 7.51 14.20 -8.10
CA GLU A 136 7.64 14.39 -9.56
C GLU A 136 8.02 13.11 -10.36
N ASN A 137 8.46 13.28 -11.62
CA ASN A 137 8.82 12.20 -12.54
C ASN A 137 10.23 11.64 -12.21
N GLN A 138 10.31 10.72 -11.25
CA GLN A 138 11.56 10.04 -10.90
C GLN A 138 11.89 8.88 -11.86
N GLU A 139 12.19 9.20 -13.12
CA GLU A 139 12.50 8.20 -14.16
C GLU A 139 13.99 8.14 -14.54
N SER A 140 14.88 8.68 -13.68
CA SER A 140 16.34 8.66 -13.88
C SER A 140 17.05 7.90 -12.77
N ASN A 141 18.08 7.15 -13.12
CA ASN A 141 18.97 6.47 -12.18
C ASN A 141 20.42 6.91 -12.42
N GLU A 142 20.66 8.20 -12.22
CA GLU A 142 22.00 8.79 -12.28
C GLU A 142 22.65 8.79 -10.90
N CYS A 143 23.95 9.13 -10.83
CA CYS A 143 24.66 9.31 -9.56
C CYS A 143 24.14 10.51 -8.74
N ASP A 144 23.29 11.34 -9.33
CA ASP A 144 22.65 12.45 -8.63
C ASP A 144 21.47 11.97 -7.79
N SER A 145 21.28 12.59 -6.63
CA SER A 145 20.19 12.24 -5.73
C SER A 145 18.83 12.60 -6.36
N VAL A 146 17.80 11.86 -5.97
CA VAL A 146 16.42 12.23 -6.21
C VAL A 146 16.19 13.67 -5.75
N ASN A 147 15.43 14.44 -6.53
CA ASN A 147 15.04 15.79 -6.14
C ASN A 147 13.99 15.70 -5.02
N ILE A 148 14.43 15.33 -3.82
CA ILE A 148 13.63 15.46 -2.60
C ILE A 148 13.68 16.93 -2.18
N PRO A 149 12.56 17.53 -1.78
CA PRO A 149 12.59 18.84 -1.14
C PRO A 149 13.50 18.74 0.09
N LYS A 150 14.70 19.30 -0.01
CA LYS A 150 15.61 19.41 1.12
C LYS A 150 15.04 20.46 2.06
N VAL A 151 14.97 20.14 3.36
CA VAL A 151 14.78 21.16 4.39
C VAL A 151 16.02 22.06 4.32
N THR A 152 15.89 23.19 3.65
CA THR A 152 16.91 24.25 3.68
C THR A 152 16.91 24.89 5.08
N GLN A 153 18.05 25.33 5.59
CA GLN A 153 18.11 25.96 6.92
C GLN A 153 17.25 27.25 7.02
N ASN A 154 16.89 27.84 5.88
CA ASN A 154 15.97 28.98 5.76
C ASN A 154 14.63 28.58 5.13
N SER A 155 14.24 27.30 5.22
CA SER A 155 12.85 26.93 4.98
C SER A 155 12.05 27.71 6.01
N LYS A 156 11.01 28.44 5.58
CA LYS A 156 10.09 29.09 6.53
C LYS A 156 9.80 28.06 7.63
N LYS A 157 10.18 28.41 8.86
CA LYS A 157 9.87 27.60 10.04
C LYS A 157 8.39 27.27 9.90
N GLY A 158 8.05 26.01 9.64
CA GLY A 158 6.66 25.61 9.56
C GLY A 158 6.00 26.15 10.81
N ASP A 159 4.86 26.80 10.63
CA ASP A 159 4.27 27.74 11.58
C ASP A 159 3.94 27.09 12.93
N GLY A 160 4.18 25.79 13.08
CA GLY A 160 3.78 24.96 14.21
C GLY A 160 2.28 24.73 14.24
N VAL A 161 1.53 25.46 13.41
CA VAL A 161 0.10 25.29 13.24
C VAL A 161 -0.10 24.03 12.40
N GLY A 162 -0.33 22.91 13.08
CA GLY A 162 -0.95 21.74 12.45
C GLY A 162 -2.24 22.17 11.75
N ARG A 163 -2.77 21.32 10.85
CA ARG A 163 -4.11 21.58 10.29
C ARG A 163 -5.06 21.83 11.46
N GLU A 164 -5.75 22.97 11.41
CA GLU A 164 -6.75 23.31 12.41
C GLU A 164 -7.70 22.12 12.57
N VAL A 165 -7.99 21.77 13.81
CA VAL A 165 -8.89 20.65 14.10
C VAL A 165 -10.24 21.02 13.51
N ASN A 166 -10.85 20.12 12.73
CA ASN A 166 -12.12 20.41 12.06
C ASN A 166 -13.25 20.47 13.10
N GLN A 167 -13.45 21.64 13.69
CA GLN A 167 -14.40 21.89 14.79
C GLN A 167 -15.81 21.44 14.41
N GLY A 168 -16.23 21.63 13.15
CA GLY A 168 -17.56 21.20 12.70
C GLY A 168 -17.76 19.68 12.67
N GLN A 169 -16.70 18.88 12.47
CA GLN A 169 -16.79 17.42 12.59
C GLN A 169 -16.77 16.95 14.05
N LEU A 170 -16.04 17.66 14.93
CA LEU A 170 -16.03 17.39 16.36
C LEU A 170 -17.38 17.69 17.01
N GLU A 171 -18.02 18.80 16.64
CA GLU A 171 -19.37 19.16 17.08
C GLU A 171 -20.41 18.11 16.68
N GLN A 172 -20.33 17.56 15.46
CA GLN A 172 -21.19 16.46 15.02
C GLN A 172 -21.00 15.17 15.82
N MET A 173 -19.82 14.97 16.41
CA MET A 173 -19.52 13.82 17.28
C MET A 173 -19.79 14.10 18.77
N GLY A 174 -20.28 15.31 19.10
CA GLY A 174 -20.63 15.73 20.46
C GLY A 174 -19.45 16.24 21.28
N GLU A 175 -18.35 16.66 20.64
CA GLU A 175 -17.14 17.14 21.31
C GLU A 175 -16.85 18.59 20.91
N SER A 176 -16.93 19.52 21.88
CA SER A 176 -16.84 20.97 21.61
C SER A 176 -15.51 21.63 21.98
N THR A 177 -14.54 20.86 22.50
CA THR A 177 -13.27 21.40 23.02
C THR A 177 -12.06 20.70 22.43
N THR A 178 -11.02 21.49 22.15
CA THR A 178 -9.71 21.03 21.65
C THR A 178 -8.86 20.33 22.72
N GLU A 179 -9.30 20.35 23.98
CA GLU A 179 -8.62 19.75 25.14
C GLU A 179 -9.35 18.49 25.61
N SER A 180 -8.59 17.43 25.91
CA SER A 180 -9.13 16.19 26.48
C SER A 180 -9.50 16.41 27.95
N ASN A 181 -10.78 16.65 28.22
CA ASN A 181 -11.34 16.71 29.56
C ASN A 181 -12.07 15.39 29.90
N VAL A 182 -12.03 14.98 31.17
CA VAL A 182 -12.80 13.82 31.65
C VAL A 182 -14.28 14.23 31.69
N ASN A 183 -15.20 13.35 31.30
CA ASN A 183 -16.67 13.57 31.26
C ASN A 183 -17.20 14.54 30.18
N THR A 184 -16.49 14.74 29.07
CA THR A 184 -16.98 15.57 27.94
C THR A 184 -18.15 14.95 27.19
N ARG A 185 -18.26 13.61 27.17
CA ARG A 185 -19.34 12.87 26.52
C ARG A 185 -20.13 12.08 27.56
N ARG A 186 -21.11 12.74 28.20
CA ARG A 186 -21.95 12.11 29.24
C ARG A 186 -22.97 11.11 28.67
N GLU A 187 -23.42 11.30 27.43
CA GLU A 187 -24.42 10.43 26.80
C GLU A 187 -24.06 10.20 25.33
N PRO A 188 -23.32 9.12 25.02
CA PRO A 188 -23.06 8.75 23.63
C PRO A 188 -24.34 8.26 22.95
N GLU A 189 -24.55 8.59 21.67
CA GLU A 189 -25.68 8.02 20.90
C GLU A 189 -25.67 6.48 21.02
N GLY A 190 -26.76 5.94 21.54
CA GLY A 190 -26.90 4.51 21.85
C GLY A 190 -26.72 4.13 23.33
N SER A 191 -26.46 5.08 24.25
CA SER A 191 -26.75 4.83 25.67
C SER A 191 -28.26 4.68 25.81
N THR A 192 -28.71 3.44 25.96
CA THR A 192 -30.10 3.11 26.25
C THR A 192 -30.48 3.73 27.58
N GLN A 193 -30.98 4.97 27.57
CA GLN A 193 -31.91 5.41 28.60
C GLN A 193 -33.08 4.44 28.48
N PHE A 194 -33.21 3.55 29.47
CA PHE A 194 -34.34 2.63 29.51
C PHE A 194 -35.59 3.49 29.63
N ASP A 195 -36.46 3.42 28.62
CA ASP A 195 -37.74 4.11 28.61
C ASP A 195 -38.59 3.54 29.76
N THR A 196 -38.74 4.33 30.82
CA THR A 196 -39.56 4.02 31.99
C THR A 196 -40.92 4.72 31.93
N GLU A 197 -41.28 5.35 30.81
CA GLU A 197 -42.60 5.95 30.57
C GLU A 197 -43.67 4.85 30.37
N GLY A 198 -43.93 4.08 31.42
CA GLY A 198 -44.88 2.96 31.40
C GLY A 198 -44.87 2.09 32.64
N LEU A 199 -43.90 2.26 33.55
CA LEU A 199 -43.91 1.60 34.85
C LEU A 199 -44.58 2.55 35.86
N ASP A 200 -45.79 2.23 36.33
CA ASP A 200 -46.42 3.01 37.38
C ASP A 200 -45.56 2.88 38.65
N GLN A 201 -45.21 4.02 39.26
CA GLN A 201 -44.39 4.07 40.47
C GLN A 201 -44.98 3.21 41.60
N ASN A 202 -46.30 3.01 41.59
CA ASN A 202 -47.00 2.13 42.52
C ASN A 202 -46.68 0.65 42.32
N GLU A 203 -46.55 0.16 41.07
CA GLU A 203 -46.20 -1.24 40.79
C GLU A 203 -44.75 -1.54 41.19
N ILE A 204 -43.84 -0.57 41.01
CA ILE A 204 -42.45 -0.66 41.47
C ILE A 204 -42.40 -0.72 43.01
N ASN A 205 -43.12 0.17 43.69
CA ASN A 205 -43.16 0.19 45.15
C ASN A 205 -43.80 -1.09 45.72
N GLN A 206 -44.79 -1.65 45.03
CA GLN A 206 -45.41 -2.91 45.42
C GLN A 206 -44.45 -4.10 45.22
N ALA A 207 -43.74 -4.18 44.10
CA ALA A 207 -42.74 -5.22 43.87
C ALA A 207 -41.58 -5.17 44.89
N VAL A 208 -41.11 -3.96 45.24
CA VAL A 208 -40.08 -3.77 46.28
C VAL A 208 -40.60 -4.14 47.66
N ALA A 209 -41.88 -3.91 47.96
CA ALA A 209 -42.49 -4.34 49.21
C ALA A 209 -42.60 -5.88 49.29
N GLU A 210 -43.08 -6.53 48.22
CA GLU A 210 -43.16 -7.99 48.13
C GLU A 210 -41.78 -8.66 48.23
N GLU A 211 -40.74 -8.06 47.65
CA GLU A 211 -39.35 -8.53 47.77
C GLU A 211 -38.80 -8.36 49.19
N LYS A 212 -39.07 -7.23 49.85
CA LYS A 212 -38.70 -7.00 51.26
C LYS A 212 -39.37 -8.01 52.19
N ASP A 213 -40.64 -8.32 51.95
CA ASP A 213 -41.38 -9.32 52.72
C ASP A 213 -40.83 -10.74 52.49
N PHE A 214 -40.49 -11.10 51.25
CA PHE A 214 -39.86 -12.39 50.93
C PHE A 214 -38.47 -12.56 51.58
N ILE A 215 -37.66 -11.50 51.61
CA ILE A 215 -36.29 -11.54 52.15
C ILE A 215 -36.29 -11.51 53.69
N SER A 216 -37.24 -10.81 54.32
CA SER A 216 -37.41 -10.83 55.78
C SER A 216 -37.80 -12.22 56.28
N ALA A 217 -38.60 -12.98 55.52
CA ALA A 217 -38.92 -14.38 55.79
C ALA A 217 -37.70 -15.33 55.65
N GLN A 218 -36.66 -14.90 54.94
CA GLN A 218 -35.38 -15.61 54.76
C GLN A 218 -34.28 -15.15 55.73
N GLY A 219 -34.56 -14.16 56.60
CA GLY A 219 -33.66 -13.72 57.68
C GLY A 219 -32.56 -12.73 57.28
N GLY A 220 -32.69 -12.02 56.16
CA GLY A 220 -31.76 -10.94 55.79
C GLY A 220 -32.15 -9.59 56.43
N ASP A 221 -31.22 -8.93 57.13
CA ASP A 221 -31.40 -7.57 57.67
C ASP A 221 -30.75 -6.53 56.76
N TYR A 222 -31.58 -5.62 56.23
CA TYR A 222 -31.15 -4.49 55.40
C TYR A 222 -31.74 -3.16 55.91
N SER A 223 -31.82 -2.99 57.24
CA SER A 223 -32.21 -1.72 57.88
C SER A 223 -31.44 -0.46 57.41
N ASN A 224 -30.29 -0.64 56.73
CA ASN A 224 -29.47 0.42 56.16
C ASN A 224 -29.50 0.53 54.61
N SER A 225 -30.37 -0.18 53.90
CA SER A 225 -30.47 -0.02 52.44
C SER A 225 -31.40 1.13 52.05
N ASN A 226 -30.82 2.20 51.48
CA ASN A 226 -31.59 3.28 50.85
C ASN A 226 -31.85 2.95 49.38
N VAL A 227 -33.04 3.30 48.90
CA VAL A 227 -33.35 3.29 47.47
C VAL A 227 -32.61 4.47 46.85
N ILE A 228 -31.63 4.18 46.01
CA ILE A 228 -30.84 5.20 45.33
C ILE A 228 -31.69 5.70 44.15
N ASN A 229 -32.36 6.84 44.32
CA ASN A 229 -32.94 7.57 43.20
C ASN A 229 -31.82 8.39 42.57
N GLU A 230 -31.60 8.25 41.26
CA GLU A 230 -30.46 8.85 40.54
C GLU A 230 -30.38 10.38 40.59
N THR A 231 -31.36 11.06 41.21
CA THR A 231 -31.39 12.51 41.40
C THR A 231 -30.83 13.03 42.72
N GLU A 232 -30.45 12.19 43.69
CA GLU A 232 -29.81 12.65 44.93
C GLU A 232 -28.28 12.59 44.84
N ASN A 233 -27.68 13.63 44.24
CA ASN A 233 -26.26 13.94 44.42
C ASN A 233 -26.03 14.33 45.87
N ASN A 234 -25.55 13.41 46.70
CA ASN A 234 -25.07 13.71 48.05
C ASN A 234 -23.53 13.66 48.08
N ASP A 235 -22.92 14.61 47.37
CA ASP A 235 -21.46 14.86 47.32
C ASP A 235 -21.00 15.73 48.51
N GLU A 236 -21.34 15.38 49.75
CA GLU A 236 -20.90 16.16 50.93
C GLU A 236 -20.07 15.40 51.98
N ASN A 237 -19.59 14.17 51.73
CA ASN A 237 -18.74 13.49 52.73
C ASN A 237 -17.59 12.62 52.19
N ALA A 238 -16.99 12.99 51.06
CA ALA A 238 -15.76 12.35 50.55
C ALA A 238 -14.47 13.14 50.86
N LEU A 239 -14.48 13.96 51.91
CA LEU A 239 -13.30 14.70 52.39
C LEU A 239 -13.14 14.50 53.89
N GLU A 240 -12.58 13.34 54.30
CA GLU A 240 -11.77 13.19 55.51
C GLU A 240 -11.25 11.74 55.63
N ILE A 241 -10.17 11.41 54.90
CA ILE A 241 -9.22 10.38 55.34
C ILE A 241 -7.81 10.80 54.86
N PHE A 242 -7.06 11.44 55.76
CA PHE A 242 -5.62 11.19 55.90
C PHE A 242 -5.44 10.05 56.90
#